data_AF-A0AA37AEH3-F1
#
_entry.id   AF-A0AA37AEH3-F1
#
_cell.length_a   1.000
_cell.length_b   1.000
_cell.length_c   1.000
_cell.angle_alpha   90.00
_cell.angle_beta   90.00
_cell.angle_gamma   90.00
#
_symmetry.space_group_name_H-M   'P 1'
#
loop_
_entity.id
_entity.type
_entity.pdbx_description
1 polymer ?
#
loop_
_entity_poly.entity_id
_entity_poly.type
_entity_poly.pdbx_seq_one_letter_code
_entity_poly.pdbx_strand_id
1 'polypeptide(L)'
;MFSFDVSSNIVPTVTGHLEAASKKAVYAMAIQAQKDTSPYVPALTGNLDRRTKVEESRIIYPGPQSRYLYYGKLMIDPATGSSYASYGATKVLTDKDLVFNKAMHSQAQSHWFEASKAENKDKWERVFGKAVKRYFRG
;
A
#
# COMPACT_ATOMS: atom_id res chain seq x y z
N MET A 1 33.60 -2.48 45.78
CA MET A 1 32.83 -3.55 45.12
C MET A 1 33.16 -3.49 43.64
N PHE A 2 33.61 -4.60 43.04
CA PHE A 2 33.99 -4.66 41.63
C PHE A 2 32.78 -5.14 40.82
N SER A 3 32.40 -4.41 39.77
CA SER A 3 31.25 -4.72 38.92
C SER A 3 31.54 -4.40 37.47
N PHE A 4 30.95 -5.17 36.56
CA PHE A 4 30.97 -4.90 35.13
C PHE A 4 29.56 -4.59 34.63
N ASP A 5 29.48 -3.69 33.65
CA ASP A 5 28.27 -3.46 32.89
C ASP A 5 28.27 -4.34 31.62
N VAL A 6 27.50 -5.42 31.68
CA VAL A 6 27.34 -6.39 30.60
C VAL A 6 26.63 -5.77 29.38
N SER A 7 25.89 -4.67 29.55
CA SER A 7 25.08 -4.04 28.49
C SER A 7 25.87 -3.13 27.56
N SER A 8 26.95 -2.54 28.07
CA SER A 8 27.74 -1.46 27.46
C SER A 8 28.14 -1.72 25.99
N ASN A 9 28.49 -2.96 25.64
CA ASN A 9 28.87 -3.34 24.27
C ASN A 9 27.87 -4.27 23.58
N ILE A 10 26.95 -4.91 24.31
CA ILE A 10 26.02 -5.90 23.75
C ILE A 10 24.77 -5.21 23.22
N VAL A 11 24.20 -4.27 23.99
CA VAL A 11 22.93 -3.63 23.65
C VAL A 11 23.03 -2.86 22.33
N PRO A 12 24.05 -2.01 22.09
CA PRO A 12 24.16 -1.26 20.83
C PRO A 12 24.24 -2.17 19.59
N THR A 13 24.99 -3.26 19.67
CA THR A 13 25.11 -4.25 18.58
C THR A 13 23.79 -4.95 18.32
N VAL A 14 23.12 -5.43 19.37
CA VAL A 14 21.82 -6.11 19.26
C VAL A 14 20.75 -5.18 18.69
N THR A 15 20.72 -3.91 19.12
CA THR A 15 19.80 -2.91 18.56
C THR A 15 20.07 -2.64 17.09
N GLY A 16 21.33 -2.54 16.67
CA GLY A 16 21.67 -2.37 15.25
C GLY A 16 21.21 -3.55 14.38
N HIS A 17 21.41 -4.78 14.85
CA HIS A 17 20.92 -5.97 14.15
C HIS A 17 19.38 -6.01 14.10
N LEU A 18 18.71 -5.64 15.20
CA LEU A 18 17.26 -5.58 15.24
C LEU A 18 16.69 -4.53 14.28
N GLU A 19 17.31 -3.36 14.18
CA GLU A 19 16.91 -2.32 13.23
C GLU A 19 17.05 -2.79 11.78
N ALA A 20 18.19 -3.42 11.44
CA ALA A 20 18.42 -3.96 10.11
C ALA A 20 17.40 -5.06 9.75
N ALA A 21 17.13 -5.97 10.69
CA ALA A 21 16.12 -7.01 10.54
C ALA A 21 14.71 -6.42 10.37
N SER A 22 14.39 -5.37 11.14
CA SER A 22 13.11 -4.67 11.10
C SER A 22 12.90 -3.98 9.75
N LYS A 23 13.90 -3.30 9.19
CA LYS A 23 13.82 -2.69 7.85
C LYS A 23 13.49 -3.72 6.77
N LYS A 24 14.16 -4.88 6.78
CA LYS A 24 13.87 -5.99 5.85
C LYS A 24 12.47 -6.57 6.07
N ALA A 25 12.03 -6.66 7.33
CA ALA A 25 10.69 -7.14 7.67
C ALA A 25 9.57 -6.20 7.22
N VAL A 26 9.77 -4.88 7.35
CA VAL A 26 8.83 -3.87 6.84
C VAL A 26 8.66 -4.02 5.33
N TYR A 27 9.76 -4.16 4.59
CA TYR A 27 9.70 -4.36 3.14
C TYR A 27 8.97 -5.66 2.75
N ALA A 28 9.27 -6.76 3.44
CA ALA A 28 8.58 -8.03 3.21
C ALA A 28 7.08 -7.93 3.49
N MET A 29 6.69 -7.25 4.56
CA MET A 29 5.29 -6.96 4.90
C MET A 29 4.62 -6.10 3.81
N ALA A 30 5.30 -5.06 3.32
CA ALA A 30 4.77 -4.17 2.28
C ALA A 30 4.56 -4.91 0.94
N ILE A 31 5.47 -5.81 0.55
CA ILE A 31 5.27 -6.70 -0.60
C ILE A 31 4.03 -7.59 -0.40
N GLN A 32 3.85 -8.16 0.79
CA GLN A 32 2.68 -8.99 1.04
C GLN A 32 1.39 -8.16 0.99
N ALA A 33 1.40 -6.97 1.58
CA ALA A 33 0.27 -6.05 1.55
C ALA A 33 -0.09 -5.62 0.13
N GLN A 34 0.89 -5.35 -0.73
CA GLN A 34 0.64 -5.07 -2.15
C GLN A 34 -0.09 -6.24 -2.83
N LYS A 35 0.40 -7.47 -2.65
CA LYS A 35 -0.21 -8.68 -3.25
C LYS A 35 -1.64 -8.90 -2.78
N ASP A 36 -1.88 -8.76 -1.48
CA ASP A 36 -3.21 -8.95 -0.89
C ASP A 36 -4.17 -7.83 -1.31
N THR A 37 -3.65 -6.65 -1.63
CA THR A 37 -4.46 -5.49 -2.05
C THR A 37 -4.80 -5.51 -3.54
N SER A 38 -4.02 -6.18 -4.39
CA SER A 38 -4.23 -6.25 -5.85
C SER A 38 -5.70 -6.54 -6.24
N PRO A 39 -6.40 -7.56 -5.67
CA PRO A 39 -7.80 -7.86 -6.01
C PRO A 39 -8.81 -6.73 -5.69
N TYR A 40 -8.44 -5.75 -4.87
CA TYR A 40 -9.27 -4.61 -4.49
C TYR A 40 -9.04 -3.40 -5.39
N VAL A 41 -7.94 -3.38 -6.13
CA VAL A 41 -7.55 -2.25 -6.99
C VAL A 41 -8.46 -2.21 -8.23
N PRO A 42 -9.06 -1.06 -8.58
CA PRO A 42 -9.79 -0.91 -9.83
C PRO A 42 -8.97 -1.30 -11.06
N ALA A 43 -9.50 -2.23 -11.86
CA ALA A 43 -8.79 -2.78 -13.01
C ALA A 43 -9.71 -2.91 -14.24
N LEU A 44 -9.65 -1.91 -15.14
CA LEU A 44 -10.24 -2.03 -16.48
C LEU A 44 -9.32 -2.82 -17.43
N THR A 45 -8.04 -2.44 -17.46
CA THR A 45 -6.99 -3.11 -18.25
C THR A 45 -5.89 -3.70 -17.36
N GLY A 46 -6.02 -3.59 -16.04
CA GLY A 46 -5.00 -4.00 -15.08
C GLY A 46 -3.75 -3.12 -14.99
N ASN A 47 -3.64 -2.05 -15.81
CA ASN A 47 -2.42 -1.26 -15.89
C ASN A 47 -2.05 -0.55 -14.56
N LEU A 48 -3.04 -0.11 -13.78
CA LEU A 48 -2.79 0.51 -12.48
C LEU A 48 -2.12 -0.47 -11.51
N ASP A 49 -2.71 -1.65 -11.38
CA ASP A 49 -2.19 -2.71 -10.50
C ASP A 49 -0.81 -3.19 -10.96
N ARG A 50 -0.64 -3.47 -12.27
CA ARG A 50 0.64 -3.89 -12.84
C ARG A 50 1.78 -2.90 -12.61
N ARG A 51 1.49 -1.59 -12.61
CA ARG A 51 2.48 -0.53 -12.39
C ARG A 51 2.67 -0.21 -10.91
N THR A 52 1.87 -0.79 -10.02
CA THR A 52 2.03 -0.62 -8.58
C THR A 52 3.37 -1.20 -8.17
N LYS A 53 4.10 -0.46 -7.34
CA LYS A 53 5.41 -0.89 -6.83
C LYS A 53 5.51 -0.67 -5.34
N VAL A 54 6.41 -1.41 -4.71
CA VAL A 54 6.75 -1.22 -3.30
C VAL A 54 8.12 -0.58 -3.21
N GLU A 55 8.21 0.51 -2.47
CA GLU A 55 9.46 1.16 -2.11
C GLU A 55 9.53 1.25 -0.60
N GLU A 56 10.45 0.50 0.01
CA GLU A 56 10.60 0.38 1.47
C GLU A 56 9.28 -0.05 2.14
N SER A 57 8.57 0.89 2.75
CA SER A 57 7.30 0.69 3.45
C SER A 57 6.08 1.18 2.66
N ARG A 58 6.29 1.74 1.46
CA ARG A 58 5.26 2.44 0.69
C ARG A 58 4.80 1.58 -0.48
N ILE A 59 3.48 1.45 -0.64
CA ILE A 59 2.86 0.93 -1.85
C ILE A 59 2.49 2.13 -2.72
N ILE A 60 3.06 2.20 -3.91
CA ILE A 60 2.96 3.35 -4.81
C ILE A 60 2.10 2.98 -6.01
N TYR A 61 0.98 3.68 -6.17
CA TYR A 61 0.06 3.57 -7.31
C TYR A 61 0.33 4.74 -8.29
N PRO A 62 1.03 4.53 -9.41
CA PRO A 62 1.51 5.64 -10.24
C PRO A 62 0.43 6.24 -11.16
N GLY A 63 0.51 7.55 -11.34
CA GLY A 63 -0.29 8.31 -12.29
C GLY A 63 -1.35 9.19 -11.62
N PRO A 64 -1.77 10.29 -12.28
CA PRO A 64 -2.75 11.22 -11.73
C PRO A 64 -4.11 10.56 -11.48
N GLN A 65 -4.45 9.51 -12.25
CA GLN A 65 -5.70 8.79 -12.11
C GLN A 65 -5.81 7.98 -10.80
N SER A 66 -4.70 7.61 -10.17
CA SER A 66 -4.72 6.76 -8.97
C SER A 66 -5.50 7.41 -7.85
N ARG A 67 -5.27 8.72 -7.61
CA ARG A 67 -5.95 9.48 -6.56
C ARG A 67 -7.44 9.61 -6.83
N TYR A 68 -7.81 9.83 -8.10
CA TYR A 68 -9.21 9.91 -8.52
C TYR A 68 -9.96 8.59 -8.26
N LEU A 69 -9.36 7.47 -8.69
CA LEU A 69 -9.92 6.15 -8.47
C LEU A 69 -9.99 5.81 -6.97
N TYR A 70 -8.98 6.23 -6.20
CA TYR A 70 -8.91 5.94 -4.77
C TYR A 70 -10.08 6.51 -3.98
N TYR A 71 -10.39 7.79 -4.19
CA TYR A 71 -11.53 8.41 -3.52
C TYR A 71 -12.87 8.01 -4.14
N GLY A 72 -12.88 7.53 -5.38
CA GLY A 72 -14.08 6.97 -6.00
C GLY A 72 -15.20 7.98 -6.24
N LYS A 73 -14.91 9.28 -6.28
CA LYS A 73 -15.91 10.33 -6.56
C LYS A 73 -15.84 10.74 -8.02
N LEU A 74 -16.97 10.73 -8.73
CA LEU A 74 -17.03 11.11 -10.13
C LEU A 74 -16.70 12.60 -10.29
N MET A 75 -15.75 12.87 -11.19
CA MET A 75 -15.36 14.21 -11.60
C MET A 75 -15.67 14.36 -13.08
N ILE A 76 -16.42 15.42 -13.43
CA ILE A 76 -16.85 15.68 -14.79
C ILE A 76 -16.32 17.02 -15.30
N ASP A 77 -16.12 17.12 -16.60
CA ASP A 77 -15.97 18.41 -17.28
C ASP A 77 -17.33 19.14 -17.24
N PRO A 78 -17.42 20.34 -16.64
CA PRO A 78 -18.70 21.03 -16.49
C PRO A 78 -19.32 21.42 -17.85
N ALA A 79 -18.52 21.59 -18.90
CA ALA A 79 -19.01 21.98 -20.21
C ALA A 79 -19.65 20.82 -20.98
N THR A 80 -19.18 19.58 -20.76
CA THR A 80 -19.64 18.39 -21.51
C THR A 80 -20.37 17.37 -20.65
N GLY A 81 -20.27 17.46 -19.33
CA GLY A 81 -20.72 16.44 -18.38
C GLY A 81 -19.89 15.14 -18.43
N SER A 82 -18.83 15.09 -19.24
CA SER A 82 -18.03 13.89 -19.45
C SER A 82 -17.05 13.65 -18.31
N SER A 83 -16.87 12.38 -17.94
CA SER A 83 -15.78 11.97 -17.05
C SER A 83 -14.40 12.04 -17.72
N TYR A 84 -14.33 12.33 -19.02
CA TYR A 84 -13.11 12.68 -19.74
C TYR A 84 -13.07 14.19 -19.95
N ALA A 85 -12.07 14.87 -19.39
CA ALA A 85 -11.95 16.32 -19.53
C ALA A 85 -11.27 16.68 -20.84
N SER A 86 -11.74 17.77 -21.45
CA SER A 86 -11.05 18.41 -22.57
C SER A 86 -9.69 18.92 -22.12
N TYR A 87 -8.71 18.99 -23.04
CA TYR A 87 -7.38 19.51 -22.73
C TYR A 87 -7.49 20.96 -22.21
N GLY A 88 -6.97 21.20 -21.00
CA GLY A 88 -7.06 22.51 -20.32
C GLY A 88 -8.31 22.72 -19.44
N ALA A 89 -9.28 21.81 -19.45
CA ALA A 89 -10.47 21.90 -18.61
C ALA A 89 -10.22 21.40 -17.18
N THR A 90 -10.74 22.15 -16.20
CA THR A 90 -10.74 21.74 -14.78
C THR A 90 -12.01 20.95 -14.50
N LYS A 91 -11.88 19.73 -13.97
CA LYS A 91 -13.04 18.92 -13.61
C LYS A 91 -13.67 19.40 -12.31
N VAL A 92 -14.99 19.34 -12.25
CA VAL A 92 -15.77 19.59 -11.03
C VAL A 92 -16.13 18.28 -10.35
N LEU A 93 -16.05 18.27 -9.01
CA LEU A 93 -16.48 17.15 -8.20
C LEU A 93 -18.01 17.05 -8.27
N THR A 94 -18.53 15.82 -8.34
CA THR A 94 -19.96 15.56 -8.22
C THR A 94 -20.22 14.73 -6.97
N ASP A 95 -21.47 14.71 -6.49
CA ASP A 95 -21.88 13.88 -5.36
C ASP A 95 -21.99 12.38 -5.72
N LYS A 96 -21.78 12.03 -7.00
CA LYS A 96 -21.91 10.65 -7.50
C LYS A 96 -20.64 9.85 -7.25
N ASP A 97 -20.80 8.63 -6.76
CA ASP A 97 -19.71 7.67 -6.65
C ASP A 97 -19.41 7.00 -8.01
N LEU A 98 -18.16 6.60 -8.19
CA LEU A 98 -17.71 5.78 -9.30
C LEU A 98 -18.21 4.35 -9.14
N VAL A 99 -18.71 3.79 -10.24
CA VAL A 99 -19.00 2.35 -10.33
C VAL A 99 -17.78 1.66 -10.94
N PHE A 100 -17.10 0.83 -10.15
CA PHE A 100 -15.92 0.11 -10.61
C PHE A 100 -16.30 -1.17 -11.36
N ASN A 101 -15.58 -1.44 -12.45
CA ASN A 101 -15.65 -2.71 -13.16
C ASN A 101 -15.08 -3.82 -12.26
N LYS A 102 -15.81 -4.93 -12.15
CA LYS A 102 -15.49 -6.08 -11.30
C LYS A 102 -15.12 -7.35 -12.08
N ALA A 103 -15.00 -7.28 -13.40
CA ALA A 103 -14.73 -8.43 -14.26
C ALA A 103 -13.31 -8.99 -14.05
N MET A 104 -12.31 -8.12 -13.88
CA MET A 104 -10.95 -8.54 -13.58
C MET A 104 -10.73 -8.74 -12.08
N HIS A 105 -11.17 -7.76 -11.28
CA HIS A 105 -11.02 -7.71 -9.83
C HIS A 105 -12.39 -7.63 -9.18
N SER A 106 -12.89 -8.76 -8.67
CA SER A 106 -14.24 -8.84 -8.11
C SER A 106 -14.45 -7.97 -6.88
N GLN A 107 -13.37 -7.64 -6.17
CA GLN A 107 -13.37 -6.78 -4.97
C GLN A 107 -13.00 -5.32 -5.28
N ALA A 108 -12.94 -4.93 -6.56
CA ALA A 108 -12.61 -3.57 -6.97
C ALA A 108 -13.53 -2.53 -6.30
N GLN A 109 -12.92 -1.59 -5.59
CA GLN A 109 -13.61 -0.53 -4.85
C GLN A 109 -12.72 0.69 -4.61
N SER A 110 -13.31 1.81 -4.17
CA SER A 110 -12.56 2.95 -3.63
C SER A 110 -11.97 2.60 -2.27
N HIS A 111 -10.95 3.33 -1.82
CA HIS A 111 -10.28 3.05 -0.55
C HIS A 111 -9.86 1.57 -0.42
N TRP A 112 -9.36 1.02 -1.53
CA TRP A 112 -9.04 -0.40 -1.67
C TRP A 112 -7.98 -0.89 -0.69
N PHE A 113 -7.08 0.00 -0.25
CA PHE A 113 -6.06 -0.35 0.74
C PHE A 113 -6.68 -0.57 2.11
N GLU A 114 -7.62 0.27 2.51
CA GLU A 114 -8.35 0.15 3.77
C GLU A 114 -9.20 -1.13 3.79
N ALA A 115 -9.89 -1.43 2.67
CA ALA A 115 -10.65 -2.67 2.52
C ALA A 115 -9.73 -3.90 2.67
N SER A 116 -8.62 -3.95 1.92
CA SER A 116 -7.62 -5.01 2.01
C SER A 116 -7.02 -5.13 3.41
N LYS A 117 -6.68 -4.01 4.04
CA LYS A 117 -6.09 -3.96 5.39
C LYS A 117 -7.07 -4.49 6.44
N ALA A 118 -8.35 -4.16 6.35
CA ALA A 118 -9.36 -4.64 7.28
C ALA A 118 -9.41 -6.18 7.31
N GLU A 119 -9.19 -6.83 6.18
CA GLU A 119 -9.20 -8.30 6.07
C GLU A 119 -7.83 -8.94 6.34
N ASN A 120 -6.72 -8.27 6.01
CA ASN A 120 -5.39 -8.89 5.97
C ASN A 120 -4.40 -8.40 7.05
N LYS A 121 -4.79 -7.48 7.94
CA LYS A 121 -3.88 -6.89 8.95
C LYS A 121 -3.12 -7.95 9.76
N ASP A 122 -3.81 -8.94 10.32
CA ASP A 122 -3.19 -9.97 11.16
C ASP A 122 -2.19 -10.84 10.38
N LYS A 123 -2.45 -11.06 9.09
CA LYS A 123 -1.54 -11.76 8.19
C LYS A 123 -0.27 -10.93 7.98
N TRP A 124 -0.40 -9.62 7.78
CA TRP A 124 0.74 -8.72 7.58
C TRP A 124 1.63 -8.65 8.84
N GLU A 125 1.03 -8.55 10.02
CA GLU A 125 1.75 -8.60 11.30
C GLU A 125 2.52 -9.92 11.46
N ARG A 126 1.90 -11.05 11.09
CA ARG A 126 2.55 -12.36 11.12
C ARG A 126 3.73 -12.44 10.15
N VAL A 127 3.59 -11.87 8.95
CA VAL A 127 4.66 -11.81 7.95
C VAL A 127 5.83 -10.99 8.47
N PHE A 128 5.55 -9.81 9.04
CA PHE A 128 6.55 -8.97 9.69
C PHE A 128 7.28 -9.74 10.80
N GLY A 129 6.56 -10.34 11.75
CA GLY A 129 7.16 -11.07 12.86
C GLY A 129 8.02 -12.27 12.42
N LYS A 130 7.58 -13.01 11.39
CA LYS A 130 8.38 -14.08 10.78
C LYS A 130 9.65 -13.55 10.13
N ALA A 131 9.55 -12.42 9.43
CA ALA A 131 10.70 -11.80 8.77
C ALA A 131 11.71 -11.26 9.78
N VAL A 132 11.29 -10.58 10.86
CA VAL A 132 12.19 -10.14 11.94
C VAL A 132 12.95 -11.34 12.52
N LYS A 133 12.24 -12.42 12.90
CA LYS A 133 12.87 -13.64 13.43
C LYS A 133 13.88 -14.25 12.46
N ARG A 134 13.59 -14.22 11.16
CA ARG A 134 14.48 -14.74 10.12
C ARG A 134 15.74 -13.88 9.96
N TYR A 135 15.59 -12.56 9.85
CA TYR A 135 16.69 -11.64 9.57
C TYR A 135 17.51 -11.24 10.79
N PHE A 136 16.99 -11.46 12.00
CA PHE A 136 17.73 -11.26 13.23
C PHE A 136 18.66 -12.44 13.56
N ARG A 137 18.33 -13.64 13.04
CA ARG A 137 19.08 -14.89 13.30
C ARG A 137 20.16 -15.20 12.26
N GLY A 138 20.20 -14.48 11.14
CA GLY A 138 21.17 -14.66 10.06
C GLY A 138 22.02 -13.43 9.91
#